data_AF-A0A1R4KYY8-F1
#
_entry.id   AF-A0A1R4KYY8-F1
#
_cell.length_a   1.000
_cell.length_b   1.000
_cell.length_c   1.000
_cell.angle_alpha   90.00
_cell.angle_beta   90.00
_cell.angle_gamma   90.00
#
_symmetry.space_group_name_H-M   'P 1'
#
loop_
_entity.id
_entity.type
_entity.pdbx_description
1 polymer ?
#
loop_
_entity_poly.entity_id
_entity_poly.type
_entity_poly.pdbx_seq_one_letter_code
_entity_poly.pdbx_strand_id
1 'polypeptide(L)' 'MSKNKVSLNELSQKVGITLSNLSIIKNEKSKAIRLSTLDALCRALNCQPGDIIEYVEEDN' A
#
# COMPACT_ATOMS: atom_id res chain seq x y z
N MET A 1 -0.86 -0.15 -12.61
CA MET A 1 0.39 0.26 -11.91
C MET A 1 0.54 1.77 -11.97
N SER A 2 0.42 2.44 -10.81
CA SER A 2 0.50 3.89 -10.67
C SER A 2 1.79 4.46 -11.24
N LYS A 3 1.67 5.52 -12.03
CA LYS A 3 2.75 6.19 -12.81
C LYS A 3 3.78 6.94 -11.95
N ASN A 4 3.74 6.80 -10.62
CA ASN A 4 4.49 7.63 -9.69
C ASN A 4 5.63 6.83 -9.06
N LYS A 5 6.88 7.12 -9.47
CA LYS A 5 8.09 6.55 -8.88
C LYS A 5 8.40 7.25 -7.54
N VAL A 6 7.65 6.91 -6.50
CA VAL A 6 7.94 7.33 -5.11
C VAL A 6 8.83 6.27 -4.46
N SER A 7 9.91 6.69 -3.78
CA SER A 7 10.75 5.75 -3.05
C SER A 7 10.03 5.18 -1.83
N LEU A 8 10.36 3.96 -1.41
CA LEU A 8 9.80 3.35 -0.20
C LEU A 8 10.07 4.19 1.06
N ASN A 9 11.25 4.82 1.14
CA ASN A 9 11.60 5.74 2.23
C ASN A 9 10.68 6.95 2.28
N GLU A 10 10.45 7.58 1.13
CA GLU A 10 9.55 8.74 1.05
C GLU A 10 8.11 8.34 1.35
N LEU A 11 7.67 7.17 0.87
CA LEU A 11 6.34 6.64 1.15
C LEU A 11 6.15 6.35 2.64
N SER A 12 7.18 5.84 3.33
CA SER A 12 7.16 5.62 4.78
C SER A 12 6.90 6.90 5.55
N GLN A 13 7.57 8.00 5.15
CA GLN A 13 7.36 9.31 5.77
C GLN A 13 5.98 9.87 5.48
N LYS A 14 5.49 9.76 4.24
CA LYS A 14 4.17 10.27 3.83
C LYS A 14 3.00 9.53 4.46
N VAL A 15 3.11 8.21 4.60
CA VAL A 15 2.02 7.34 5.11
C VAL A 15 2.07 7.23 6.63
N GLY A 16 3.20 7.55 7.26
CA GLY A 16 3.37 7.48 8.71
C GLY A 16 3.46 6.04 9.24
N ILE A 17 3.99 5.11 8.43
CA ILE A 17 4.23 3.72 8.83
C ILE A 17 5.69 3.33 8.56
N THR A 18 6.19 2.36 9.32
CA THR A 18 7.59 1.91 9.18
C THR A 18 7.84 1.30 7.80
N LEU A 19 9.10 1.35 7.36
CA LEU A 19 9.57 0.65 6.16
C LEU A 19 9.26 -0.84 6.20
N SER A 20 9.36 -1.46 7.38
CA SER A 20 9.02 -2.87 7.57
C SER A 20 7.55 -3.15 7.27
N ASN A 21 6.63 -2.32 7.77
CA ASN A 21 5.20 -2.46 7.50
C ASN A 21 4.89 -2.22 6.01
N LEU A 22 5.49 -1.21 5.39
CA LEU A 22 5.38 -0.99 3.95
C LEU A 22 5.89 -2.17 3.13
N SER A 23 7.00 -2.77 3.54
CA SER A 23 7.56 -3.95 2.87
C SER A 23 6.61 -5.15 2.94
N ILE A 24 5.95 -5.36 4.08
CA ILE A 24 4.94 -6.42 4.23
C ILE A 24 3.75 -6.19 3.28
N ILE A 25 3.25 -4.96 3.19
CA ILE A 25 2.15 -4.59 2.28
C ILE A 25 2.58 -4.77 0.82
N LYS A 26 3.74 -4.24 0.44
CA LYS A 26 4.27 -4.31 -0.93
C LYS A 26 4.45 -5.75 -1.43
N ASN A 27 4.85 -6.66 -0.54
CA ASN A 27 5.09 -8.06 -0.88
C ASN A 27 3.87 -8.95 -0.64
N GLU A 28 2.67 -8.39 -0.53
CA GLU A 28 1.40 -9.14 -0.42
C GLU A 28 1.32 -10.06 0.81
N LYS A 29 2.16 -9.83 1.82
CA LYS A 29 2.19 -10.63 3.07
C LYS A 29 1.30 -10.05 4.16
N SER A 30 0.62 -8.94 3.88
CA SER A 30 -0.21 -8.25 4.86
C SER A 30 -1.55 -8.97 5.01
N LYS A 31 -1.88 -9.39 6.24
CA LYS A 31 -3.19 -10.00 6.55
C LYS A 31 -4.31 -8.99 6.74
N ALA A 32 -3.95 -7.75 7.06
CA ALA A 32 -4.90 -6.68 7.32
C ALA A 32 -4.24 -5.33 7.02
N ILE A 33 -5.06 -4.34 6.63
CA ILE A 33 -4.62 -2.95 6.49
C ILE A 33 -5.64 -2.04 7.16
N ARG A 34 -5.17 -1.00 7.87
CA ARG A 34 -6.07 0.03 8.40
C ARG A 34 -6.59 0.88 7.25
N LEU A 35 -7.87 1.23 7.27
CA LEU A 35 -8.45 2.09 6.24
C LEU A 35 -7.72 3.45 6.12
N SER A 36 -7.25 3.99 7.24
CA SER A 36 -6.43 5.21 7.26
C SER A 36 -5.09 5.06 6.56
N THR A 37 -4.47 3.87 6.65
CA THR A 37 -3.23 3.56 5.93
C THR A 37 -3.50 3.44 4.43
N LEU A 38 -4.62 2.82 4.05
CA LEU A 38 -5.06 2.75 2.65
C LEU A 38 -5.34 4.14 2.07
N ASP A 39 -6.06 5.01 2.78
CA ASP A 39 -6.30 6.42 2.38
C ASP A 39 -4.97 7.17 2.18
N ALA A 40 -4.05 7.07 3.15
CA ALA A 40 -2.74 7.72 3.05
C ALA A 40 -1.91 7.20 1.87
N LEU A 41 -1.95 5.89 1.58
CA LEU A 41 -1.31 5.31 0.40
C LEU A 41 -1.91 5.84 -0.90
N CYS A 42 -3.24 5.86 -1.02
CA CYS A 42 -3.94 6.39 -2.18
C CYS A 42 -3.58 7.85 -2.45
N ARG A 43 -3.51 8.69 -1.40
CA ARG A 43 -3.07 10.09 -1.52
C ARG A 43 -1.61 10.21 -1.93
N ALA A 44 -0.72 9.44 -1.29
CA ALA A 44 0.72 9.53 -1.55
C ALA A 44 1.11 9.02 -2.95
N LEU A 45 0.37 8.03 -3.47
CA LEU A 45 0.60 7.44 -4.79
C LEU A 45 -0.30 8.02 -5.88
N ASN A 46 -1.23 8.90 -5.52
CA ASN A 46 -2.27 9.46 -6.39
C ASN A 46 -3.01 8.36 -7.19
N CYS A 47 -3.58 7.39 -6.46
CA CYS A 47 -4.28 6.24 -7.02
C CYS A 47 -5.59 5.96 -6.29
N GLN A 48 -6.39 5.05 -6.81
CA GLN A 48 -7.62 4.57 -6.20
C GLN A 48 -7.36 3.33 -5.33
N PRO A 49 -8.26 3.01 -4.38
CA PRO A 49 -8.15 1.78 -3.58
C PRO A 49 -8.03 0.52 -4.44
N GLY A 50 -8.80 0.41 -5.52
CA GLY A 50 -8.75 -0.72 -6.45
C GLY A 50 -7.44 -0.86 -7.23
N ASP A 51 -6.53 0.13 -7.17
CA ASP A 51 -5.17 0.00 -7.69
C ASP A 51 -4.21 -0.70 -6.70
N ILE A 52 -4.63 -0.87 -5.44
CA ILE A 52 -3.83 -1.43 -4.34
C ILE A 52 -4.39 -2.76 -3.84
N ILE A 53 -5.72 -2.89 -3.78
CA ILE A 53 -6.39 -4.09 -3.27
C ILE A 53 -7.17 -4.78 -4.39
N GLU A 54 -7.08 -6.09 -4.40
CA GLU A 54 -7.80 -6.99 -5.31
C GLU A 54 -8.45 -8.09 -4.47
N TYR A 55 -9.66 -8.49 -4.85
CA TYR A 55 -10.27 -9.68 -4.30
C TYR A 55 -9.64 -10.90 -4.99
N VAL A 56 -9.05 -11.79 -4.20
CA VAL A 56 -8.51 -13.06 -4.67
C VAL A 56 -9.34 -14.17 -4.02
N GLU A 57 -9.93 -15.03 -4.85
CA GLU A 57 -10.63 -16.22 -4.39
C GLU A 57 -9.58 -17.23 -3.87
N GLU A 58 -9.76 -17.74 -2.65
CA GLU A 58 -8.87 -18.77 -2.08
C GLU A 58 -9.17 -20.14 -2.73
N ASP A 59 -8.86 -20.28 -4.02
CA ASP A 59 -8.82 -21.57 -4.71
C ASP A 59 -7.42 -21.77 -5.31
N ASN A 60 -6.49 -22.24 -4.47
CA ASN A 60 -5.35 -23.11 -4.79
C ASN A 60 -4.85 -23.81 -3.53
#